data_AF-Q16G20-F1
#
_entry.id   AF-Q16G20-F1
#
_cell.length_a   1.000
_cell.length_b   1.000
_cell.length_c   1.000
_cell.angle_alpha   90.00
_cell.angle_beta   90.00
_cell.angle_gamma   90.00
#
_symmetry.space_group_name_H-M   'P 1'
#
loop_
_entity.id
_entity.type
_entity.pdbx_description
1 polymer ?
#
loop_
_entity_poly.entity_id
_entity_poly.type
_entity_poly.pdbx_seq_one_letter_code
_entity_poly.pdbx_strand_id
1 'polypeptide(L)'
;MNGTGLLLPTLMLLSQYSENSLVTRYPAINEEYRAEPDNHKKCSFRQADSNPCLRILSNLRMLWNNSELFVENDWEECMANCKFKGLLYNLTNNFPRLPDPNNPVCYGMYGCFPITHPWTDERRPIALYPESPAKLDVRFPVFNHRARTWPKFINLDDPDYLLDVGINASGRIYVITHGFLESGKAKWVERMINLILDQDAESTCIVIDWGGGSSPPYNQASANIRLVGAIAAHMINLIAEEFRLKDLDNVHMIGHSLGAHLCGYTGYYLKKDFNMTLGRITGLDPAELAFTETNPMVRLDVTDAKYVDIVHSDATPFVPKIGLGLYEPIGHLDFYPNGGFNQPGCDQTLRKRKDGMWISSMFQFFSCSHGRAIHLYTESMRTKCPFTAITCESYEQFLAGDCFDCDQDGHMCFQFGFNSQSSYRKMLDAKQLIGNQEIQAFFITGAGEPYCRTHYKVLIKVSDTEESVIHGGEIGRFHMSIYGSKGEHSDKLAFSEDAELYEPGQNYTRVLAGTSVGKPRKLAVSWEYNTSFLNPLTWRILNSPRVYIEYIILQSLEYKSKIRLCPSYNMPVTNNVDSWFTMANCRYYPVPLETELS
;
A
#
# COMPACT_ATOMS: atom_id res chain seq x y z
N MET A 1 35.34 2.27 -8.80
CA MET A 1 33.95 1.77 -8.91
C MET A 1 33.50 1.30 -7.54
N ASN A 2 32.19 1.31 -7.27
CA ASN A 2 31.55 1.30 -5.93
C ASN A 2 31.71 2.64 -5.19
N GLY A 3 30.63 3.11 -4.52
CA GLY A 3 30.65 4.29 -3.64
C GLY A 3 29.42 5.22 -3.68
N THR A 4 28.62 5.21 -4.76
CA THR A 4 27.62 6.27 -5.02
C THR A 4 26.23 6.07 -4.40
N GLY A 5 25.91 4.90 -3.83
CA GLY A 5 24.55 4.57 -3.36
C GLY A 5 24.07 5.27 -2.07
N LEU A 6 24.97 5.84 -1.26
CA LEU A 6 24.66 6.29 0.11
C LEU A 6 24.42 7.80 0.28
N LEU A 7 24.65 8.60 -0.77
CA LEU A 7 24.61 10.06 -0.66
C LEU A 7 23.19 10.66 -0.62
N LEU A 8 22.22 10.11 -1.36
CA LEU A 8 20.86 10.65 -1.41
C LEU A 8 20.08 10.54 -0.09
N PRO A 9 20.06 9.39 0.62
CA PRO A 9 19.41 9.27 1.93
C PRO A 9 20.00 10.27 2.94
N THR A 10 21.33 10.42 2.93
CA THR A 10 22.08 11.35 3.78
C THR A 10 21.69 12.81 3.51
N LEU A 11 21.46 13.20 2.26
CA LEU A 11 21.02 14.54 1.89
C LEU A 11 19.56 14.85 2.31
N MET A 12 18.65 13.87 2.28
CA MET A 12 17.30 14.04 2.83
C MET A 12 17.28 14.10 4.37
N LEU A 13 18.18 13.39 5.04
CA LEU A 13 18.34 13.49 6.50
C LEU A 13 18.84 14.88 6.95
N LEU A 14 19.71 15.51 6.15
CA LEU A 14 20.27 16.83 6.46
C LEU A 14 19.27 17.99 6.30
N SER A 15 18.27 17.89 5.40
CA SER A 15 17.29 18.98 5.24
C SER A 15 16.40 19.14 6.48
N GLN A 16 15.91 18.03 7.05
CA GLN A 16 15.05 18.02 8.25
C GLN A 16 15.75 18.60 9.50
N TYR A 17 17.08 18.48 9.59
CA TYR A 17 17.86 19.11 10.66
C TYR A 17 17.99 20.63 10.53
N SER A 18 17.83 21.20 9.33
CA SER A 18 18.04 22.63 9.11
C SER A 18 16.83 23.49 9.48
N GLU A 19 15.60 23.06 9.17
CA GLU A 19 14.38 23.86 9.39
C GLU A 19 14.06 24.08 10.88
N ASN A 20 14.35 23.12 11.76
CA ASN A 20 14.08 23.22 13.20
C ASN A 20 14.94 24.27 13.94
N SER A 21 15.94 24.86 13.28
CA SER A 21 16.84 25.86 13.90
C SER A 21 16.31 27.31 13.91
N LEU A 22 15.15 27.58 13.28
CA LEU A 22 14.64 28.94 13.06
C LEU A 22 13.36 29.31 13.85
N VAL A 23 12.88 28.47 14.77
CA VAL A 23 11.60 28.70 15.49
C VAL A 23 11.77 28.68 17.02
N THR A 24 12.54 29.62 17.56
CA THR A 24 12.55 29.96 18.99
C THR A 24 12.39 31.47 19.24
N ARG A 25 11.67 31.82 20.30
CA ARG A 25 11.15 33.18 20.57
C ARG A 25 12.21 34.14 21.11
N TYR A 26 12.07 35.42 20.77
CA TYR A 26 12.50 36.53 21.62
C TYR A 26 11.31 37.47 21.91
N PRO A 27 11.16 38.00 23.13
CA PRO A 27 10.13 38.97 23.46
C PRO A 27 10.49 40.39 22.97
N ALA A 28 9.49 41.25 22.80
CA ALA A 28 9.70 42.64 22.41
C ALA A 28 10.33 43.47 23.55
N ILE A 29 11.26 44.34 23.17
CA ILE A 29 11.76 45.44 24.01
C ILE A 29 11.56 46.72 23.19
N ASN A 30 10.88 47.71 23.78
CA ASN A 30 10.77 49.05 23.21
C ASN A 30 11.97 49.88 23.63
N GLU A 31 12.60 50.61 22.70
CA GLU A 31 13.20 51.91 22.98
C GLU A 31 13.32 52.73 21.67
N GLU A 32 13.29 54.06 21.80
CA GLU A 32 13.28 55.01 20.67
C GLU A 32 14.71 55.33 20.18
N TYR A 33 14.86 55.91 18.98
CA TYR A 33 15.54 57.22 18.79
C TYR A 33 15.54 57.73 17.32
N ARG A 34 14.84 58.85 17.10
CA ARG A 34 15.04 59.98 16.13
C ARG A 34 15.71 59.77 14.74
N ALA A 35 15.03 60.27 13.70
CA ALA A 35 15.65 60.91 12.51
C ALA A 35 16.02 62.39 12.84
N GLU A 36 16.78 63.20 12.08
CA GLU A 36 16.84 63.58 10.64
C GLU A 36 18.17 64.40 10.41
N PRO A 37 18.46 65.08 9.26
CA PRO A 37 18.29 64.77 7.82
C PRO A 37 19.57 65.04 6.97
N ASP A 38 19.41 64.94 5.64
CA ASP A 38 19.88 65.89 4.59
C ASP A 38 20.83 65.34 3.49
N ASN A 39 21.26 66.22 2.57
CA ASN A 39 21.65 65.95 1.18
C ASN A 39 23.16 66.17 0.89
N HIS A 40 23.80 65.87 -0.26
CA HIS A 40 23.45 65.50 -1.66
C HIS A 40 24.77 64.94 -2.33
N LYS A 41 24.88 64.34 -3.53
CA LYS A 41 24.01 63.82 -4.61
C LYS A 41 24.87 62.88 -5.54
N LYS A 42 24.28 61.86 -6.18
CA LYS A 42 24.86 61.00 -7.27
C LYS A 42 26.19 60.24 -7.02
N CYS A 43 26.10 58.91 -6.85
CA CYS A 43 26.79 57.96 -7.73
C CYS A 43 26.03 56.61 -7.83
N SER A 44 26.61 55.63 -8.52
CA SER A 44 25.92 54.48 -9.16
C SER A 44 25.65 53.24 -8.29
N PHE A 45 24.93 52.30 -8.90
CA PHE A 45 24.59 50.92 -8.49
C PHE A 45 23.53 50.71 -7.40
N ARG A 46 22.55 49.85 -7.73
CA ARG A 46 21.60 49.27 -6.78
C ARG A 46 22.28 48.11 -6.07
N GLN A 47 22.20 48.11 -4.74
CA GLN A 47 22.58 46.97 -3.91
C GLN A 47 21.66 45.77 -4.19
N ALA A 48 22.25 44.57 -4.27
CA ALA A 48 21.55 43.34 -4.60
C ALA A 48 21.83 42.26 -3.55
N ASP A 49 21.04 42.27 -2.48
CA ASP A 49 21.06 41.22 -1.46
C ASP A 49 19.94 40.20 -1.76
N SER A 50 20.30 39.15 -2.50
CA SER A 50 19.49 37.93 -2.60
C SER A 50 20.37 36.67 -2.55
N ASN A 51 20.00 35.73 -1.68
CA ASN A 51 20.84 34.60 -1.28
C ASN A 51 21.16 33.66 -2.48
N PRO A 52 22.44 33.39 -2.80
CA PRO A 52 22.81 32.58 -3.97
C PRO A 52 22.27 31.15 -3.93
N CYS A 53 21.98 30.57 -2.76
CA CYS A 53 21.42 29.22 -2.64
C CYS A 53 20.03 29.10 -3.29
N LEU A 54 19.20 30.16 -3.25
CA LEU A 54 17.89 30.17 -3.90
C LEU A 54 17.97 30.10 -5.43
N ARG A 55 19.12 30.49 -6.01
CA ARG A 55 19.34 30.51 -7.46
C ARG A 55 19.74 29.15 -8.04
N ILE A 56 20.12 28.19 -7.20
CA ILE A 56 20.39 26.80 -7.60
C ILE A 56 19.06 26.07 -7.83
N LEU A 57 18.10 26.23 -6.92
CA LEU A 57 16.75 25.65 -7.04
C LEU A 57 15.95 26.18 -8.24
N SER A 58 16.20 27.41 -8.70
CA SER A 58 15.61 27.92 -9.95
C SER A 58 16.21 27.30 -11.20
N ASN A 59 17.52 27.01 -11.20
CA ASN A 59 18.24 26.58 -12.40
C ASN A 59 18.14 25.06 -12.66
N LEU A 60 17.99 24.25 -11.61
CA LEU A 60 17.68 22.81 -11.73
C LEU A 60 16.35 22.54 -12.47
N ARG A 61 15.52 23.56 -12.68
CA ARG A 61 14.25 23.47 -13.42
C ARG A 61 14.37 23.72 -14.93
N MET A 62 15.58 23.98 -15.47
CA MET A 62 15.79 24.25 -16.91
C MET A 62 16.66 23.22 -17.64
N LEU A 63 17.25 22.23 -16.95
CA LEU A 63 18.16 21.24 -17.55
C LEU A 63 17.65 19.80 -17.43
N TRP A 64 16.35 19.60 -17.71
CA TRP A 64 15.76 18.27 -17.97
C TRP A 64 15.35 18.15 -19.45
N ASN A 65 16.19 18.66 -20.35
CA ASN A 65 16.00 18.57 -21.80
C ASN A 65 17.34 18.75 -22.53
N ASN A 66 18.23 17.76 -22.38
CA ASN A 66 19.13 17.21 -23.40
C ASN A 66 20.12 16.22 -22.73
N SER A 67 20.69 15.33 -23.55
CA SER A 67 21.60 14.27 -23.13
C SER A 67 23.08 14.66 -23.21
N GLU A 68 23.90 13.86 -22.51
CA GLU A 68 25.37 13.73 -22.61
C GLU A 68 26.28 14.80 -21.95
N LEU A 69 27.46 14.29 -21.55
CA LEU A 69 28.72 14.97 -21.21
C LEU A 69 28.72 16.02 -20.08
N PHE A 70 29.27 15.62 -18.93
CA PHE A 70 30.08 16.49 -18.07
C PHE A 70 31.35 15.77 -17.60
N VAL A 71 32.42 16.52 -17.36
CA VAL A 71 33.78 16.03 -17.08
C VAL A 71 34.17 16.30 -15.62
N GLU A 72 35.05 15.46 -15.07
CA GLU A 72 35.21 15.18 -13.63
C GLU A 72 35.85 16.30 -12.78
N ASN A 73 36.22 17.46 -13.35
CA ASN A 73 37.18 18.40 -12.73
C ASN A 73 36.60 19.67 -12.05
N ASP A 74 35.34 20.05 -12.28
CA ASP A 74 34.82 21.35 -11.77
C ASP A 74 34.42 21.35 -10.27
N TRP A 75 34.44 20.19 -9.60
CA TRP A 75 33.94 20.08 -8.21
C TRP A 75 34.91 20.56 -7.12
N GLU A 76 36.22 20.36 -7.28
CA GLU A 76 37.18 20.73 -6.22
C GLU A 76 37.30 22.26 -6.04
N GLU A 77 37.23 23.03 -7.12
CA GLU A 77 37.35 24.50 -7.06
C GLU A 77 36.12 25.17 -6.41
N CYS A 78 34.96 24.52 -6.51
CA CYS A 78 33.73 24.92 -5.80
C CYS A 78 33.87 24.74 -4.28
N MET A 79 34.42 23.59 -3.85
CA MET A 79 34.69 23.30 -2.44
C MET A 79 35.78 24.22 -1.84
N ALA A 80 36.78 24.61 -2.63
CA ALA A 80 37.91 25.43 -2.17
C ALA A 80 37.52 26.87 -1.76
N ASN A 81 36.50 27.46 -2.38
CA ASN A 81 36.17 28.88 -2.19
C ASN A 81 35.18 29.16 -1.04
N CYS A 82 34.44 28.17 -0.56
CA CYS A 82 33.61 28.30 0.64
C CYS A 82 34.48 28.28 1.92
N LYS A 83 34.81 29.46 2.48
CA LYS A 83 35.65 29.62 3.70
C LYS A 83 35.01 29.02 4.97
N PHE A 84 35.04 27.70 5.10
CA PHE A 84 34.53 26.92 6.22
C PHE A 84 35.43 26.99 7.48
N LYS A 85 35.76 28.21 7.95
CA LYS A 85 36.56 28.42 9.19
C LYS A 85 35.81 29.13 10.33
N GLY A 86 34.59 29.62 10.10
CA GLY A 86 33.71 30.12 11.16
C GLY A 86 32.80 29.04 11.77
N LEU A 87 32.16 28.23 10.92
CA LEU A 87 31.12 27.28 11.34
C LEU A 87 31.66 26.12 12.20
N LEU A 88 32.86 25.63 11.87
CA LEU A 88 33.48 24.49 12.54
C LEU A 88 33.85 24.73 14.01
N TYR A 89 33.94 25.97 14.49
CA TYR A 89 34.29 26.26 15.88
C TYR A 89 33.09 26.25 16.85
N ASN A 90 31.86 26.41 16.31
CA ASN A 90 30.62 26.30 17.10
C ASN A 90 29.92 24.95 16.91
N LEU A 91 30.15 24.24 15.80
CA LEU A 91 29.56 22.92 15.56
C LEU A 91 30.17 21.79 16.42
N THR A 92 31.37 21.96 16.97
CA THR A 92 32.04 20.96 17.81
C THR A 92 31.44 20.78 19.21
N ASN A 93 30.72 21.79 19.72
CA ASN A 93 30.26 21.82 21.12
C ASN A 93 28.81 21.38 21.34
N ASN A 94 28.03 21.11 20.28
CA ASN A 94 26.60 20.78 20.39
C ASN A 94 26.13 19.70 19.38
N PHE A 95 26.99 18.72 19.07
CA PHE A 95 26.47 17.43 18.61
C PHE A 95 25.70 16.78 19.77
N PRO A 96 24.44 16.31 19.56
CA PRO A 96 23.84 15.39 20.51
C PRO A 96 24.74 14.16 20.59
N ARG A 97 25.09 13.73 21.81
CA ARG A 97 25.96 12.55 21.99
C ARG A 97 25.32 11.37 21.28
N LEU A 98 26.09 10.71 20.41
CA LEU A 98 25.66 9.43 19.83
C LEU A 98 25.30 8.48 20.99
N PRO A 99 24.16 7.78 20.91
CA PRO A 99 23.68 6.96 22.01
C PRO A 99 24.69 5.83 22.30
N ASP A 100 25.08 5.67 23.56
CA ASP A 100 26.09 4.69 23.97
C ASP A 100 25.54 3.26 23.83
N PRO A 101 26.05 2.44 22.89
CA PRO A 101 25.51 1.11 22.61
C PRO A 101 25.75 0.10 23.76
N ASN A 102 26.62 0.43 24.73
CA ASN A 102 26.96 -0.45 25.84
C ASN A 102 25.96 -0.36 27.01
N ASN A 103 25.08 0.64 27.02
CA ASN A 103 24.18 0.92 28.15
C ASN A 103 22.71 1.06 27.67
N PRO A 104 21.95 -0.05 27.61
CA PRO A 104 20.56 -0.04 27.12
C PRO A 104 19.64 0.75 28.06
N VAL A 105 18.80 1.62 27.51
CA VAL A 105 17.83 2.38 28.33
C VAL A 105 16.68 1.46 28.77
N CYS A 106 16.31 1.53 30.05
CA CYS A 106 15.27 0.68 30.66
C CYS A 106 14.11 1.54 31.21
N TYR A 107 12.88 1.01 31.12
CA TYR A 107 11.64 1.73 31.47
C TYR A 107 10.79 0.93 32.46
N GLY A 108 11.36 0.59 33.62
CA GLY A 108 10.66 -0.18 34.67
C GLY A 108 10.23 -1.57 34.19
N MET A 109 8.95 -1.90 34.37
CA MET A 109 8.35 -3.18 33.95
C MET A 109 8.50 -3.48 32.46
N TYR A 110 8.55 -2.45 31.60
CA TYR A 110 8.69 -2.63 30.14
C TYR A 110 10.09 -3.09 29.70
N GLY A 111 11.02 -3.30 30.64
CA GLY A 111 12.35 -3.84 30.37
C GLY A 111 13.33 -2.84 29.75
N CYS A 112 14.35 -3.37 29.07
CA CYS A 112 15.49 -2.63 28.54
C CYS A 112 15.60 -2.74 27.01
N PHE A 113 15.92 -1.63 26.36
CA PHE A 113 15.86 -1.47 24.91
C PHE A 113 17.26 -1.20 24.34
N PRO A 114 18.05 -2.23 23.96
CA PRO A 114 19.34 -2.02 23.32
C PRO A 114 19.17 -1.41 21.91
N ILE A 115 20.26 -0.83 21.40
CA ILE A 115 20.37 -0.33 20.01
C ILE A 115 21.40 -1.12 19.17
N THR A 116 22.14 -2.04 19.77
CA THR A 116 23.02 -2.99 19.08
C THR A 116 22.23 -3.98 18.21
N HIS A 117 22.91 -4.71 17.32
CA HIS A 117 22.31 -5.74 16.47
C HIS A 117 21.34 -6.67 17.25
N PRO A 118 20.13 -6.94 16.74
CA PRO A 118 19.65 -6.62 15.39
C PRO A 118 19.08 -5.20 15.21
N TRP A 119 19.05 -4.38 16.26
CA TRP A 119 18.38 -3.06 16.23
C TRP A 119 19.12 -2.00 15.43
N THR A 120 20.46 -2.12 15.31
CA THR A 120 21.28 -1.51 14.25
C THR A 120 21.78 -2.62 13.34
N ASP A 121 21.67 -2.41 12.03
CA ASP A 121 22.11 -3.33 10.98
C ASP A 121 22.35 -2.55 9.67
N GLU A 122 22.86 -3.18 8.60
CA GLU A 122 23.05 -2.54 7.29
C GLU A 122 21.74 -1.96 6.73
N ARG A 123 20.62 -2.67 6.92
CA ARG A 123 19.26 -2.22 6.54
C ARG A 123 18.65 -1.22 7.53
N ARG A 124 19.27 -1.03 8.69
CA ARG A 124 18.82 -0.15 9.78
C ARG A 124 20.00 0.59 10.44
N PRO A 125 20.70 1.48 9.70
CA PRO A 125 21.96 2.07 10.16
C PRO A 125 21.82 3.16 11.24
N ILE A 126 20.59 3.60 11.54
CA ILE A 126 20.30 4.62 12.56
C ILE A 126 19.27 4.04 13.54
N ALA A 127 19.76 3.38 14.58
CA ALA A 127 18.97 2.99 15.74
C ALA A 127 18.99 4.09 16.81
N LEU A 128 17.84 4.32 17.43
CA LEU A 128 17.68 5.24 18.57
C LEU A 128 17.06 4.51 19.75
N TYR A 129 17.26 5.04 20.95
CA TYR A 129 16.49 4.62 22.12
C TYR A 129 15.05 5.14 22.00
N PRO A 130 14.03 4.41 22.50
CA PRO A 130 12.67 4.95 22.61
C PRO A 130 12.63 6.21 23.47
N GLU A 131 11.65 7.08 23.22
CA GLU A 131 11.36 8.19 24.12
C GLU A 131 10.64 7.69 25.39
N SER A 132 10.67 8.47 26.48
CA SER A 132 10.08 8.05 27.74
C SER A 132 8.55 7.91 27.63
N PRO A 133 7.89 7.02 28.40
CA PRO A 133 6.44 6.83 28.36
C PRO A 133 5.65 8.14 28.51
N ALA A 134 6.12 9.05 29.36
CA ALA A 134 5.52 10.38 29.57
C ALA A 134 5.66 11.35 28.37
N LYS A 135 6.58 11.09 27.43
CA LYS A 135 6.66 11.80 26.14
C LYS A 135 5.86 11.08 25.05
N LEU A 136 5.83 9.75 25.06
CA LEU A 136 5.03 8.96 24.11
C LEU A 136 3.51 9.22 24.29
N ASP A 137 3.07 9.46 25.53
CA ASP A 137 1.67 9.75 25.88
C ASP A 137 0.70 8.71 25.27
N VAL A 138 1.04 7.44 25.48
CA VAL A 138 0.28 6.30 24.92
C VAL A 138 -1.05 6.18 25.65
N ARG A 139 -2.15 6.18 24.89
CA ARG A 139 -3.52 6.13 25.44
C ARG A 139 -4.32 5.01 24.80
N PHE A 140 -5.19 4.43 25.62
CA PHE A 140 -6.01 3.27 25.25
C PHE A 140 -7.51 3.58 25.37
N PRO A 141 -8.11 4.39 24.48
CA PRO A 141 -9.55 4.60 24.45
C PRO A 141 -10.27 3.31 24.02
N VAL A 142 -11.27 2.94 24.80
CA VAL A 142 -12.13 1.75 24.64
C VAL A 142 -13.48 2.18 24.08
N PHE A 143 -13.88 1.49 23.02
CA PHE A 143 -15.14 1.67 22.31
C PHE A 143 -15.91 0.35 22.28
N ASN A 144 -17.22 0.42 22.42
CA ASN A 144 -18.13 -0.71 22.25
C ASN A 144 -19.44 -0.20 21.60
N HIS A 145 -20.37 -1.10 21.28
CA HIS A 145 -21.59 -0.73 20.56
C HIS A 145 -22.42 0.38 21.26
N ARG A 146 -22.31 0.52 22.59
CA ARG A 146 -22.98 1.56 23.39
C ARG A 146 -22.16 2.85 23.53
N ALA A 147 -20.83 2.76 23.52
CA ALA A 147 -19.89 3.86 23.72
C ALA A 147 -19.01 4.07 22.48
N ARG A 148 -19.57 4.71 21.43
CA ARG A 148 -18.88 4.94 20.15
C ARG A 148 -18.23 6.33 20.00
N THR A 149 -18.75 7.36 20.68
CA THR A 149 -18.31 8.76 20.52
C THR A 149 -17.45 9.25 21.67
N TRP A 150 -17.73 8.79 22.88
CA TRP A 150 -17.05 9.20 24.12
C TRP A 150 -16.46 7.95 24.78
N PRO A 151 -15.24 7.55 24.42
CA PRO A 151 -14.61 6.36 24.98
C PRO A 151 -14.23 6.56 26.45
N LYS A 152 -14.26 5.47 27.23
CA LYS A 152 -13.47 5.38 28.46
C LYS A 152 -12.01 5.06 28.10
N PHE A 153 -11.06 5.33 28.98
CA PHE A 153 -9.63 5.06 28.74
C PHE A 153 -9.15 4.02 29.74
N ILE A 154 -8.36 3.03 29.31
CA ILE A 154 -7.65 2.15 30.25
C ILE A 154 -6.60 2.97 30.98
N ASN A 155 -6.58 2.86 32.30
CA ASN A 155 -5.48 3.29 33.15
C ASN A 155 -4.65 2.06 33.54
N LEU A 156 -3.35 2.07 33.27
CA LEU A 156 -2.48 0.94 33.64
C LEU A 156 -2.09 0.97 35.13
N ASP A 157 -2.25 2.11 35.79
CA ASP A 157 -2.00 2.28 37.23
C ASP A 157 -3.24 1.95 38.10
N ASP A 158 -4.37 1.55 37.50
CA ASP A 158 -5.64 1.27 38.18
C ASP A 158 -6.36 0.05 37.52
N PRO A 159 -5.98 -1.19 37.90
CA PRO A 159 -6.55 -2.41 37.32
C PRO A 159 -8.04 -2.61 37.61
N ASP A 160 -8.50 -2.27 38.82
CA ASP A 160 -9.92 -2.40 39.23
C ASP A 160 -10.85 -1.63 38.26
N TYR A 161 -10.40 -0.48 37.74
CA TYR A 161 -11.14 0.31 36.76
C TYR A 161 -11.35 -0.39 35.41
N LEU A 162 -10.60 -1.44 35.06
CA LEU A 162 -10.82 -2.20 33.81
C LEU A 162 -12.21 -2.83 33.74
N LEU A 163 -12.77 -3.24 34.88
CA LEU A 163 -14.13 -3.79 34.94
C LEU A 163 -15.18 -2.74 34.53
N ASP A 164 -14.86 -1.46 34.72
CA ASP A 164 -15.72 -0.32 34.40
C ASP A 164 -15.49 0.27 32.99
N VAL A 165 -14.33 0.07 32.33
CA VAL A 165 -14.10 0.66 30.99
C VAL A 165 -15.04 0.14 29.90
N GLY A 166 -15.73 -0.98 30.14
CA GLY A 166 -16.74 -1.52 29.23
C GLY A 166 -16.17 -2.45 28.15
N ILE A 167 -15.12 -3.21 28.48
CA ILE A 167 -14.63 -4.33 27.67
C ILE A 167 -15.60 -5.53 27.84
N ASN A 168 -16.06 -6.11 26.74
CA ASN A 168 -16.73 -7.41 26.74
C ASN A 168 -15.72 -8.52 26.42
N ALA A 169 -15.11 -9.07 27.45
CA ALA A 169 -14.14 -10.16 27.33
C ALA A 169 -14.72 -11.48 26.82
N SER A 170 -16.05 -11.64 26.77
CA SER A 170 -16.69 -12.81 26.14
C SER A 170 -16.87 -12.67 24.62
N GLY A 171 -16.79 -11.44 24.11
CA GLY A 171 -16.80 -11.12 22.68
C GLY A 171 -15.39 -11.13 22.09
N ARG A 172 -15.26 -10.55 20.89
CA ARG A 172 -13.95 -10.27 20.27
C ARG A 172 -13.39 -8.93 20.73
N ILE A 173 -12.07 -8.87 20.91
CA ILE A 173 -11.34 -7.65 21.26
C ILE A 173 -10.46 -7.27 20.07
N TYR A 174 -10.83 -6.21 19.36
CA TYR A 174 -10.06 -5.66 18.26
C TYR A 174 -9.17 -4.53 18.77
N VAL A 175 -7.87 -4.62 18.53
CA VAL A 175 -6.89 -3.61 18.97
C VAL A 175 -6.32 -2.90 17.75
N ILE A 176 -6.68 -1.64 17.56
CA ILE A 176 -6.39 -0.87 16.33
C ILE A 176 -5.24 0.11 16.60
N THR A 177 -4.25 0.19 15.71
CA THR A 177 -3.13 1.13 15.86
C THR A 177 -2.73 1.79 14.54
N HIS A 178 -2.28 3.05 14.65
CA HIS A 178 -2.08 3.96 13.53
C HIS A 178 -0.60 4.09 13.10
N GLY A 179 -0.37 4.75 11.97
CA GLY A 179 0.95 4.92 11.37
C GLY A 179 1.77 6.10 11.89
N PHE A 180 2.89 6.34 11.18
CA PHE A 180 3.70 7.56 11.27
C PHE A 180 2.86 8.80 10.95
N LEU A 181 3.11 9.93 11.62
CA LEU A 181 2.36 11.21 11.49
C LEU A 181 0.86 11.13 11.84
N GLU A 182 0.36 9.99 12.32
CA GLU A 182 -1.05 9.82 12.72
C GLU A 182 -1.24 9.85 14.25
N SER A 183 -2.51 9.80 14.67
CA SER A 183 -2.96 9.58 16.05
C SER A 183 -4.21 8.70 16.05
N GLY A 184 -4.61 8.18 17.20
CA GLY A 184 -5.83 7.37 17.37
C GLY A 184 -7.14 8.10 17.00
N LYS A 185 -7.07 9.40 16.69
CA LYS A 185 -8.17 10.25 16.21
C LYS A 185 -8.25 10.33 14.67
N ALA A 186 -7.47 9.52 13.95
CA ALA A 186 -7.54 9.45 12.50
C ALA A 186 -8.93 8.96 12.04
N LYS A 187 -9.51 9.61 11.02
CA LYS A 187 -10.88 9.31 10.56
C LYS A 187 -11.07 7.87 10.06
N TRP A 188 -10.00 7.21 9.63
CA TRP A 188 -10.07 5.81 9.22
C TRP A 188 -10.18 4.87 10.43
N VAL A 189 -9.57 5.20 11.57
CA VAL A 189 -9.72 4.48 12.85
C VAL A 189 -11.18 4.58 13.31
N GLU A 190 -11.75 5.80 13.30
CA GLU A 190 -13.17 6.02 13.59
C GLU A 190 -14.10 5.23 12.64
N ARG A 191 -13.82 5.22 11.32
CA ARG A 191 -14.55 4.42 10.33
C ARG A 191 -14.46 2.92 10.65
N MET A 192 -13.26 2.42 11.00
CA MET A 192 -13.00 1.01 11.29
C MET A 192 -13.66 0.54 12.59
N ILE A 193 -13.60 1.34 13.66
CA ILE A 193 -14.30 1.07 14.93
C ILE A 193 -15.81 0.91 14.67
N ASN A 194 -16.41 1.87 13.95
CA ASN A 194 -17.83 1.80 13.64
C ASN A 194 -18.19 0.59 12.78
N LEU A 195 -17.38 0.27 11.76
CA LEU A 195 -17.56 -0.93 10.92
C LEU A 195 -17.56 -2.22 11.73
N ILE A 196 -16.60 -2.37 12.64
CA ILE A 196 -16.47 -3.57 13.48
C ILE A 196 -17.68 -3.69 14.42
N LEU A 197 -18.06 -2.60 15.09
CA LEU A 197 -19.21 -2.56 16.00
C LEU A 197 -20.58 -2.62 15.29
N ASP A 198 -20.62 -2.43 13.97
CA ASP A 198 -21.78 -2.69 13.10
C ASP A 198 -21.88 -4.17 12.69
N GLN A 199 -20.75 -4.89 12.59
CA GLN A 199 -20.71 -6.33 12.26
C GLN A 199 -20.85 -7.23 13.48
N ASP A 200 -20.25 -6.82 14.60
CA ASP A 200 -20.23 -7.58 15.86
C ASP A 200 -20.53 -6.62 17.03
N ALA A 201 -21.80 -6.57 17.43
CA ALA A 201 -22.28 -5.68 18.49
C ALA A 201 -21.79 -6.08 19.90
N GLU A 202 -21.30 -7.31 20.07
CA GLU A 202 -20.74 -7.80 21.32
C GLU A 202 -19.22 -7.58 21.39
N SER A 203 -18.58 -7.16 20.29
CA SER A 203 -17.15 -6.86 20.27
C SER A 203 -16.78 -5.56 20.98
N THR A 204 -15.49 -5.49 21.36
CA THR A 204 -14.84 -4.31 21.91
C THR A 204 -13.74 -3.87 20.96
N CYS A 205 -13.63 -2.56 20.72
CA CYS A 205 -12.53 -1.94 19.98
C CYS A 205 -11.68 -1.11 20.94
N ILE A 206 -10.37 -1.37 20.99
CA ILE A 206 -9.39 -0.60 21.76
C ILE A 206 -8.46 0.05 20.75
N VAL A 207 -8.18 1.36 20.87
CA VAL A 207 -7.15 2.00 20.03
C VAL A 207 -5.86 2.12 20.82
N ILE A 208 -4.72 1.91 20.17
CA ILE A 208 -3.41 2.35 20.68
C ILE A 208 -3.13 3.72 20.07
N ASP A 209 -3.49 4.79 20.78
CA ASP A 209 -3.16 6.17 20.39
C ASP A 209 -1.75 6.48 20.91
N TRP A 210 -0.77 6.52 20.00
CA TRP A 210 0.63 6.82 20.29
C TRP A 210 1.10 8.10 19.59
N GLY A 211 0.17 9.02 19.33
CA GLY A 211 0.40 10.27 18.59
C GLY A 211 1.50 11.19 19.15
N GLY A 212 1.84 11.07 20.44
CA GLY A 212 2.98 11.77 21.04
C GLY A 212 4.34 11.28 20.52
N GLY A 213 4.43 10.00 20.15
CA GLY A 213 5.64 9.35 19.64
C GLY A 213 5.68 9.08 18.13
N SER A 214 4.61 9.38 17.38
CA SER A 214 4.48 9.09 15.93
C SER A 214 5.01 10.19 15.00
N SER A 215 5.42 11.32 15.56
CA SER A 215 5.92 12.48 14.81
C SER A 215 7.38 12.33 14.34
N PRO A 216 7.87 13.17 13.42
CA PRO A 216 9.26 13.11 12.94
C PRO A 216 10.28 13.39 14.06
N PRO A 217 11.52 12.87 13.95
CA PRO A 217 12.07 12.14 12.80
C PRO A 217 11.64 10.66 12.74
N TYR A 218 11.54 10.11 11.53
CA TYR A 218 11.04 8.76 11.27
C TYR A 218 11.80 7.66 12.05
N ASN A 219 13.12 7.79 12.21
CA ASN A 219 13.93 6.84 12.97
C ASN A 219 13.61 6.86 14.47
N GLN A 220 13.13 7.99 15.00
CA GLN A 220 12.67 8.07 16.39
C GLN A 220 11.29 7.44 16.55
N ALA A 221 10.35 7.69 15.63
CA ALA A 221 9.07 6.98 15.62
C ALA A 221 9.27 5.45 15.49
N SER A 222 10.19 5.02 14.63
CA SER A 222 10.58 3.62 14.42
C SER A 222 11.30 2.98 15.63
N ALA A 223 11.85 3.79 16.54
CA ALA A 223 12.35 3.34 17.84
C ALA A 223 11.25 3.34 18.91
N ASN A 224 10.41 4.37 18.92
CA ASN A 224 9.30 4.57 19.86
C ASN A 224 8.32 3.39 19.84
N ILE A 225 7.93 2.89 18.67
CA ILE A 225 7.00 1.74 18.55
C ILE A 225 7.48 0.46 19.25
N ARG A 226 8.79 0.29 19.50
CA ARG A 226 9.32 -0.83 20.29
C ARG A 226 8.80 -0.79 21.73
N LEU A 227 8.84 0.38 22.36
CA LEU A 227 8.34 0.60 23.71
C LEU A 227 6.81 0.67 23.74
N VAL A 228 6.17 1.27 22.73
CA VAL A 228 4.70 1.25 22.62
C VAL A 228 4.17 -0.18 22.52
N GLY A 229 4.82 -1.07 21.76
CA GLY A 229 4.48 -2.49 21.69
C GLY A 229 4.64 -3.22 23.03
N ALA A 230 5.69 -2.91 23.81
CA ALA A 230 5.86 -3.44 25.16
C ALA A 230 4.75 -2.96 26.12
N ILE A 231 4.37 -1.68 26.08
CA ILE A 231 3.28 -1.12 26.88
C ILE A 231 1.94 -1.75 26.47
N ALA A 232 1.70 -1.93 25.16
CA ALA A 232 0.50 -2.58 24.64
C ALA A 232 0.41 -4.07 25.03
N ALA A 233 1.54 -4.77 25.12
CA ALA A 233 1.57 -6.16 25.61
C ALA A 233 1.17 -6.23 27.10
N HIS A 234 1.67 -5.32 27.94
CA HIS A 234 1.26 -5.22 29.34
C HIS A 234 -0.23 -4.86 29.47
N MET A 235 -0.75 -3.96 28.62
CA MET A 235 -2.18 -3.61 28.56
C MET A 235 -3.05 -4.83 28.22
N ILE A 236 -2.67 -5.64 27.24
CA ILE A 236 -3.39 -6.86 26.86
C ILE A 236 -3.28 -7.94 27.96
N ASN A 237 -2.12 -8.08 28.61
CA ASN A 237 -1.98 -8.99 29.75
C ASN A 237 -2.87 -8.57 30.94
N LEU A 238 -2.95 -7.28 31.26
CA LEU A 238 -3.80 -6.78 32.34
C LEU A 238 -5.29 -7.08 32.09
N ILE A 239 -5.74 -6.95 30.84
CA ILE A 239 -7.09 -7.41 30.42
C ILE A 239 -7.23 -8.93 30.59
N ALA A 240 -6.22 -9.71 30.22
CA ALA A 240 -6.26 -11.16 30.33
C ALA A 240 -6.32 -11.64 31.80
N GLU A 241 -5.62 -10.97 32.72
CA GLU A 241 -5.63 -11.26 34.16
C GLU A 241 -6.98 -10.91 34.80
N GLU A 242 -7.44 -9.66 34.65
CA GLU A 242 -8.70 -9.20 35.28
C GLU A 242 -9.93 -9.94 34.77
N PHE A 243 -10.03 -10.13 33.44
CA PHE A 243 -11.14 -10.88 32.83
C PHE A 243 -10.91 -12.40 32.77
N ARG A 244 -9.77 -12.89 33.28
CA ARG A 244 -9.41 -14.31 33.40
C ARG A 244 -9.45 -15.07 32.07
N LEU A 245 -8.93 -14.45 31.02
CA LEU A 245 -8.74 -15.07 29.71
C LEU A 245 -7.70 -16.20 29.79
N LYS A 246 -7.99 -17.34 29.14
CA LYS A 246 -7.08 -18.50 29.13
C LYS A 246 -6.04 -18.46 28.01
N ASP A 247 -6.36 -17.69 26.98
CA ASP A 247 -5.64 -17.51 25.73
C ASP A 247 -6.13 -16.18 25.12
N LEU A 248 -5.61 -15.79 23.96
CA LEU A 248 -5.96 -14.55 23.27
C LEU A 248 -6.63 -14.81 21.91
N ASP A 249 -7.35 -15.93 21.75
CA ASP A 249 -7.90 -16.34 20.43
C ASP A 249 -9.07 -15.48 19.95
N ASN A 250 -9.64 -14.68 20.86
CA ASN A 250 -10.61 -13.63 20.58
C ASN A 250 -9.97 -12.23 20.36
N VAL A 251 -8.64 -12.09 20.51
CA VAL A 251 -7.91 -10.84 20.34
C VAL A 251 -7.33 -10.73 18.93
N HIS A 252 -7.66 -9.63 18.25
CA HIS A 252 -7.23 -9.34 16.88
C HIS A 252 -6.61 -7.94 16.81
N MET A 253 -5.30 -7.85 16.62
CA MET A 253 -4.62 -6.57 16.39
C MET A 253 -4.66 -6.17 14.90
N ILE A 254 -4.92 -4.90 14.61
CA ILE A 254 -4.94 -4.34 13.25
C ILE A 254 -4.06 -3.09 13.25
N GLY A 255 -2.95 -3.12 12.52
CA GLY A 255 -1.98 -2.03 12.49
C GLY A 255 -1.69 -1.53 11.07
N HIS A 256 -1.66 -0.22 10.88
CA HIS A 256 -1.27 0.40 9.60
C HIS A 256 0.15 0.97 9.64
N SER A 257 0.94 0.83 8.57
CA SER A 257 2.29 1.42 8.46
C SER A 257 3.20 0.97 9.62
N LEU A 258 3.89 1.89 10.31
CA LEU A 258 4.62 1.60 11.56
C LEU A 258 3.77 0.89 12.62
N GLY A 259 2.45 1.07 12.62
CA GLY A 259 1.50 0.36 13.48
C GLY A 259 1.47 -1.14 13.23
N ALA A 260 1.77 -1.63 12.02
CA ALA A 260 1.88 -3.07 11.76
C ALA A 260 3.04 -3.70 12.53
N HIS A 261 4.20 -3.03 12.58
CA HIS A 261 5.36 -3.48 13.37
C HIS A 261 5.14 -3.29 14.88
N LEU A 262 4.34 -2.30 15.29
CA LEU A 262 3.86 -2.17 16.68
C LEU A 262 3.03 -3.40 17.10
N CYS A 263 2.13 -3.90 16.24
CA CYS A 263 1.42 -5.16 16.47
C CYS A 263 2.39 -6.35 16.61
N GLY A 264 3.43 -6.43 15.76
CA GLY A 264 4.46 -7.47 15.84
C GLY A 264 5.19 -7.45 17.17
N TYR A 265 5.76 -6.30 17.57
CA TYR A 265 6.37 -6.12 18.89
C TYR A 265 5.42 -6.49 20.04
N THR A 266 4.14 -6.15 19.92
CA THR A 266 3.13 -6.51 20.93
C THR A 266 2.96 -8.03 21.05
N GLY A 267 2.90 -8.75 19.93
CA GLY A 267 2.89 -10.21 19.89
C GLY A 267 4.16 -10.83 20.48
N TYR A 268 5.33 -10.33 20.11
CA TYR A 268 6.61 -10.74 20.69
C TYR A 268 6.66 -10.56 22.21
N TYR A 269 6.30 -9.38 22.73
CA TYR A 269 6.35 -9.12 24.18
C TYR A 269 5.30 -9.96 24.94
N LEU A 270 4.09 -10.17 24.40
CA LEU A 270 3.11 -11.11 24.97
C LEU A 270 3.65 -12.54 25.08
N LYS A 271 4.37 -13.00 24.05
CA LYS A 271 4.96 -14.33 23.97
C LYS A 271 6.19 -14.50 24.88
N LYS A 272 7.03 -13.47 24.96
CA LYS A 272 8.26 -13.44 25.76
C LYS A 272 7.99 -13.32 27.25
N ASP A 273 7.19 -12.32 27.65
CA ASP A 273 7.08 -11.90 29.05
C ASP A 273 5.88 -12.51 29.76
N PHE A 274 4.83 -12.90 29.03
CA PHE A 274 3.59 -13.45 29.59
C PHE A 274 3.24 -14.85 29.07
N ASN A 275 4.05 -15.42 28.16
CA ASN A 275 3.81 -16.72 27.51
C ASN A 275 2.41 -16.82 26.84
N MET A 276 1.87 -15.69 26.39
CA MET A 276 0.62 -15.61 25.63
C MET A 276 0.89 -15.49 24.13
N THR A 277 -0.07 -15.80 23.26
CA THR A 277 0.07 -15.58 21.81
C THR A 277 -1.25 -15.09 21.24
N LEU A 278 -1.19 -13.97 20.50
CA LEU A 278 -2.35 -13.32 19.91
C LEU A 278 -3.11 -14.24 18.95
N GLY A 279 -4.44 -14.16 18.94
CA GLY A 279 -5.30 -14.91 18.01
C GLY A 279 -5.16 -14.49 16.55
N ARG A 280 -4.94 -13.19 16.30
CA ARG A 280 -4.65 -12.63 14.96
C ARG A 280 -3.89 -11.29 15.02
N ILE A 281 -2.99 -11.08 14.06
CA ILE A 281 -2.53 -9.76 13.62
C ILE A 281 -2.94 -9.56 12.16
N THR A 282 -3.38 -8.35 11.80
CA THR A 282 -3.46 -7.89 10.41
C THR A 282 -2.54 -6.69 10.19
N GLY A 283 -1.60 -6.83 9.25
CA GLY A 283 -0.70 -5.75 8.83
C GLY A 283 -1.27 -5.04 7.60
N LEU A 284 -1.68 -3.77 7.74
CA LEU A 284 -2.15 -2.94 6.64
C LEU A 284 -0.97 -2.11 6.12
N ASP A 285 -0.43 -2.52 4.98
CA ASP A 285 0.75 -1.95 4.32
C ASP A 285 1.91 -1.61 5.30
N PRO A 286 2.57 -2.65 5.87
CA PRO A 286 3.69 -2.47 6.81
C PRO A 286 4.80 -1.63 6.18
N ALA A 287 5.51 -0.81 6.97
CA ALA A 287 6.43 0.18 6.42
C ALA A 287 7.77 -0.44 5.97
N GLU A 288 8.24 -0.17 4.75
CA GLU A 288 9.52 -0.72 4.25
C GLU A 288 10.73 -0.19 5.02
N LEU A 289 10.79 1.13 5.19
CA LEU A 289 12.00 1.83 5.62
C LEU A 289 12.38 1.45 7.05
N ALA A 290 13.60 0.94 7.23
CA ALA A 290 14.15 0.40 8.48
C ALA A 290 13.54 -0.94 8.98
N PHE A 291 12.78 -1.66 8.14
CA PHE A 291 12.20 -2.98 8.45
C PHE A 291 12.43 -4.03 7.36
N THR A 292 12.56 -3.63 6.09
CA THR A 292 12.85 -4.51 4.95
C THR A 292 14.16 -5.28 5.10
N GLU A 293 14.12 -6.59 4.86
CA GLU A 293 15.24 -7.53 5.00
C GLU A 293 15.91 -7.51 6.41
N THR A 294 15.24 -6.97 7.43
CA THR A 294 15.74 -6.99 8.81
C THR A 294 15.41 -8.30 9.51
N ASN A 295 16.15 -8.62 10.58
CA ASN A 295 15.84 -9.78 11.42
C ASN A 295 14.37 -9.73 11.89
N PRO A 296 13.62 -10.86 11.90
CA PRO A 296 12.22 -10.90 12.36
C PRO A 296 11.95 -10.14 13.68
N MET A 297 12.89 -10.18 14.62
CA MET A 297 12.86 -9.42 15.87
C MET A 297 12.66 -7.90 15.74
N VAL A 298 12.91 -7.34 14.56
CA VAL A 298 12.89 -5.90 14.26
C VAL A 298 11.62 -5.49 13.52
N ARG A 299 10.90 -6.43 12.89
CA ARG A 299 9.71 -6.16 12.07
C ARG A 299 8.45 -6.82 12.66
N LEU A 300 7.42 -6.98 11.82
CA LEU A 300 6.30 -7.89 12.08
C LEU A 300 6.68 -9.22 11.45
N ASP A 301 6.27 -10.32 12.07
CA ASP A 301 6.62 -11.66 11.62
C ASP A 301 5.47 -12.67 11.82
N VAL A 302 5.51 -13.77 11.06
CA VAL A 302 4.56 -14.89 11.19
C VAL A 302 4.50 -15.43 12.61
N THR A 303 5.59 -15.35 13.38
CA THR A 303 5.67 -15.92 14.72
C THR A 303 5.04 -15.06 15.84
N ASP A 304 4.57 -13.84 15.53
CA ASP A 304 3.98 -12.91 16.52
C ASP A 304 2.52 -13.24 16.92
N ALA A 305 1.80 -14.02 16.11
CA ALA A 305 0.42 -14.43 16.38
C ALA A 305 0.10 -15.81 15.80
N LYS A 306 -0.99 -16.43 16.26
CA LYS A 306 -1.51 -17.72 15.73
C LYS A 306 -2.04 -17.63 14.28
N TYR A 307 -2.19 -16.41 13.76
CA TYR A 307 -2.46 -16.12 12.37
C TYR A 307 -2.06 -14.66 12.09
N VAL A 308 -1.35 -14.43 10.99
CA VAL A 308 -0.90 -13.10 10.56
C VAL A 308 -1.32 -12.93 9.10
N ASP A 309 -2.07 -11.88 8.77
CA ASP A 309 -2.41 -11.57 7.38
C ASP A 309 -2.04 -10.15 6.97
N ILE A 310 -1.40 -10.00 5.81
CA ILE A 310 -0.79 -8.75 5.36
C ILE A 310 -1.51 -8.24 4.11
N VAL A 311 -1.62 -6.92 3.98
CA VAL A 311 -2.14 -6.25 2.79
C VAL A 311 -1.08 -5.30 2.26
N HIS A 312 -0.38 -5.71 1.21
CA HIS A 312 0.61 -4.89 0.51
C HIS A 312 -0.12 -3.98 -0.48
N SER A 313 0.03 -2.66 -0.38
CA SER A 313 -0.64 -1.72 -1.27
C SER A 313 0.19 -0.49 -1.66
N ASP A 314 1.42 -0.34 -1.19
CA ASP A 314 2.39 0.64 -1.73
C ASP A 314 3.81 0.07 -1.81
N ALA A 315 3.92 -1.21 -2.15
CA ALA A 315 5.13 -2.01 -2.05
C ALA A 315 6.17 -1.78 -3.17
N THR A 316 6.22 -0.58 -3.76
CA THR A 316 7.27 -0.25 -4.75
C THR A 316 8.55 0.20 -4.02
N PRO A 317 9.73 -0.40 -4.29
CA PRO A 317 10.94 -0.14 -3.52
C PRO A 317 11.25 1.35 -3.30
N PHE A 318 11.40 1.74 -2.02
CA PHE A 318 11.53 3.12 -1.57
C PHE A 318 12.66 3.87 -2.31
N VAL A 319 13.73 3.17 -2.69
CA VAL A 319 14.71 3.64 -3.67
C VAL A 319 14.69 2.71 -4.89
N PRO A 320 14.48 3.19 -6.13
CA PRO A 320 14.31 4.60 -6.54
C PRO A 320 12.85 5.05 -6.68
N LYS A 321 11.84 4.24 -6.31
CA LYS A 321 10.42 4.48 -6.65
C LYS A 321 9.56 5.09 -5.54
N ILE A 322 10.06 5.13 -4.30
CA ILE A 322 9.46 5.82 -3.15
C ILE A 322 8.03 5.36 -2.80
N GLY A 323 7.78 4.04 -2.86
CA GLY A 323 6.65 3.44 -2.13
C GLY A 323 6.97 3.32 -0.65
N LEU A 324 5.94 3.27 0.20
CA LEU A 324 6.08 3.20 1.65
C LEU A 324 5.93 1.77 2.21
N GLY A 325 5.33 0.86 1.43
CA GLY A 325 4.99 -0.50 1.86
C GLY A 325 6.15 -1.49 1.69
N LEU A 326 6.25 -2.46 2.59
CA LEU A 326 7.13 -3.62 2.46
C LEU A 326 6.61 -4.56 1.36
N TYR A 327 7.49 -5.12 0.51
CA TYR A 327 7.12 -6.15 -0.49
C TYR A 327 7.35 -7.59 0.01
N GLU A 328 8.36 -7.77 0.86
CA GLU A 328 8.69 -9.04 1.55
C GLU A 328 7.41 -9.64 2.18
N PRO A 329 7.04 -10.90 1.88
CA PRO A 329 5.96 -11.57 2.59
C PRO A 329 6.39 -11.80 4.05
N ILE A 330 5.51 -11.47 4.99
CA ILE A 330 5.79 -11.57 6.44
C ILE A 330 4.59 -12.14 7.23
N GLY A 331 3.57 -12.64 6.52
CA GLY A 331 2.37 -13.25 7.07
C GLY A 331 2.27 -14.75 6.83
N HIS A 332 1.19 -15.32 7.37
CA HIS A 332 0.69 -16.63 6.96
C HIS A 332 -0.09 -16.53 5.64
N LEU A 333 -0.48 -15.32 5.23
CA LEU A 333 -1.23 -15.00 4.03
C LEU A 333 -1.04 -13.52 3.67
N ASP A 334 -0.44 -13.26 2.53
CA ASP A 334 0.11 -11.98 2.12
C ASP A 334 -0.59 -11.55 0.82
N PHE A 335 -1.43 -10.53 0.93
CA PHE A 335 -2.32 -10.09 -0.15
C PHE A 335 -1.71 -8.93 -0.94
N TYR A 336 -1.65 -9.09 -2.26
CA TYR A 336 -1.08 -8.12 -3.20
C TYR A 336 -2.15 -7.59 -4.18
N PRO A 337 -3.12 -6.76 -3.73
CA PRO A 337 -4.06 -6.06 -4.60
C PRO A 337 -3.33 -5.26 -5.68
N ASN A 338 -3.65 -5.50 -6.94
CA ASN A 338 -3.04 -4.85 -8.10
C ASN A 338 -1.51 -5.05 -8.16
N GLY A 339 -1.04 -6.23 -7.73
CA GLY A 339 0.39 -6.54 -7.57
C GLY A 339 1.04 -5.97 -6.31
N GLY A 340 0.28 -5.27 -5.47
CA GLY A 340 0.74 -4.61 -4.25
C GLY A 340 1.44 -3.26 -4.46
N PHE A 341 1.56 -2.81 -5.71
CA PHE A 341 2.26 -1.59 -6.12
C PHE A 341 1.31 -0.38 -6.21
N ASN A 342 1.52 0.54 -7.16
CA ASN A 342 0.65 1.71 -7.38
C ASN A 342 -0.81 1.28 -7.56
N GLN A 343 -1.69 1.82 -6.73
CA GLN A 343 -3.09 1.38 -6.69
C GLN A 343 -3.95 2.18 -7.67
N PRO A 344 -4.92 1.55 -8.37
CA PRO A 344 -5.79 2.25 -9.32
C PRO A 344 -6.45 3.50 -8.70
N GLY A 345 -6.43 4.62 -9.43
CA GLY A 345 -6.91 5.92 -8.98
C GLY A 345 -5.96 6.73 -8.08
N CYS A 346 -4.77 6.21 -7.78
CA CYS A 346 -3.70 6.93 -7.09
C CYS A 346 -2.64 7.46 -8.09
N ASP A 347 -3.07 8.30 -9.02
CA ASP A 347 -2.21 8.84 -10.08
C ASP A 347 -1.05 9.68 -9.51
N GLN A 348 0.16 9.48 -10.04
CA GLN A 348 1.37 10.23 -9.68
C GLN A 348 1.39 11.69 -10.21
N THR A 349 0.24 12.35 -10.33
CA THR A 349 0.13 13.74 -10.80
C THR A 349 -0.47 14.66 -9.73
N LEU A 350 0.07 15.88 -9.65
CA LEU A 350 -0.23 16.86 -8.59
C LEU A 350 -1.67 17.38 -8.67
N ARG A 351 -2.62 16.61 -8.12
CA ARG A 351 -4.05 16.92 -8.17
C ARG A 351 -4.39 18.11 -7.26
N LYS A 352 -4.42 19.32 -7.84
CA LYS A 352 -4.82 20.57 -7.16
C LYS A 352 -6.14 20.37 -6.40
N ARG A 353 -6.12 20.67 -5.09
CA ARG A 353 -7.34 20.84 -4.30
C ARG A 353 -8.12 22.08 -4.77
N LYS A 354 -9.43 22.08 -4.54
CA LYS A 354 -10.34 23.20 -4.89
C LYS A 354 -10.17 24.43 -3.98
N ASP A 355 -9.39 24.32 -2.90
CA ASP A 355 -9.08 25.39 -1.95
C ASP A 355 -7.87 26.27 -2.38
N GLY A 356 -7.13 25.87 -3.42
CA GLY A 356 -5.99 26.61 -3.96
C GLY A 356 -4.73 26.60 -3.08
N MET A 357 -4.73 25.87 -1.97
CA MET A 357 -3.66 25.91 -0.98
C MET A 357 -2.56 24.87 -1.28
N TRP A 358 -1.33 25.35 -1.47
CA TRP A 358 -0.14 24.52 -1.63
C TRP A 358 0.38 24.02 -0.27
N ILE A 359 -0.39 23.14 0.40
CA ILE A 359 0.19 22.24 1.41
C ILE A 359 1.19 21.33 0.69
N SER A 360 2.31 20.98 1.35
CA SER A 360 3.35 20.09 0.81
C SER A 360 2.73 18.87 0.12
N SER A 361 2.81 18.87 -1.21
CA SER A 361 2.13 17.92 -2.09
C SER A 361 2.83 16.56 -2.14
N MET A 362 3.74 16.31 -1.20
CA MET A 362 4.53 15.09 -1.04
C MET A 362 3.79 14.06 -0.17
N PHE A 363 3.19 14.50 0.95
CA PHE A 363 2.47 13.58 1.83
C PHE A 363 1.15 13.06 1.25
N GLN A 364 0.34 13.92 0.62
CA GLN A 364 -0.89 13.45 -0.05
C GLN A 364 -0.63 12.68 -1.36
N PHE A 365 0.60 12.70 -1.87
CA PHE A 365 1.05 11.89 -3.01
C PHE A 365 1.36 10.45 -2.55
N PHE A 366 2.22 10.28 -1.54
CA PHE A 366 2.56 8.96 -0.99
C PHE A 366 1.40 8.30 -0.21
N SER A 367 0.50 9.07 0.42
CA SER A 367 -0.55 8.49 1.27
C SER A 367 -1.69 7.77 0.53
N CYS A 368 -1.75 7.81 -0.81
CA CYS A 368 -2.90 7.26 -1.55
C CYS A 368 -2.84 5.73 -1.67
N SER A 369 -1.76 5.21 -2.25
CA SER A 369 -1.47 3.78 -2.33
C SER A 369 -1.29 3.21 -0.92
N HIS A 370 -0.52 3.88 -0.06
CA HIS A 370 -0.28 3.45 1.33
C HIS A 370 -1.57 3.36 2.16
N GLY A 371 -2.54 4.25 1.92
CA GLY A 371 -3.86 4.22 2.56
C GLY A 371 -4.83 3.20 1.94
N ARG A 372 -4.54 2.63 0.76
CA ARG A 372 -5.46 1.73 0.05
C ARG A 372 -5.69 0.43 0.82
N ALA A 373 -4.70 -0.13 1.51
CA ALA A 373 -4.87 -1.28 2.39
C ALA A 373 -6.02 -1.08 3.40
N ILE A 374 -6.08 0.09 4.04
CA ILE A 374 -7.14 0.46 4.99
C ILE A 374 -8.49 0.51 4.28
N HIS A 375 -8.56 1.14 3.10
CA HIS A 375 -9.79 1.27 2.32
C HIS A 375 -10.34 -0.09 1.84
N LEU A 376 -9.48 -0.97 1.33
CA LEU A 376 -9.88 -2.33 0.90
C LEU A 376 -10.32 -3.17 2.11
N TYR A 377 -9.54 -3.17 3.19
CA TYR A 377 -9.87 -3.92 4.41
C TYR A 377 -11.19 -3.45 5.02
N THR A 378 -11.44 -2.14 5.07
CA THR A 378 -12.73 -1.59 5.56
C THR A 378 -13.91 -1.81 4.62
N GLU A 379 -13.71 -2.01 3.31
CA GLU A 379 -14.77 -2.45 2.40
C GLU A 379 -15.10 -3.95 2.57
N SER A 380 -14.09 -4.79 2.84
CA SER A 380 -14.27 -6.24 3.05
C SER A 380 -15.23 -6.59 4.21
N MET A 381 -15.42 -5.66 5.14
CA MET A 381 -16.37 -5.75 6.27
C MET A 381 -17.84 -5.51 5.88
N ARG A 382 -18.13 -4.86 4.74
CA ARG A 382 -19.50 -4.44 4.35
C ARG A 382 -20.01 -5.03 3.04
N THR A 383 -19.12 -5.46 2.15
CA THR A 383 -19.53 -5.86 0.79
C THR A 383 -20.14 -7.26 0.74
N LYS A 384 -20.98 -7.51 -0.28
CA LYS A 384 -21.44 -8.85 -0.68
C LYS A 384 -20.56 -9.48 -1.76
N CYS A 385 -19.57 -8.75 -2.25
CA CYS A 385 -18.57 -9.23 -3.19
C CYS A 385 -17.54 -10.10 -2.44
N PRO A 386 -17.13 -11.27 -2.96
CA PRO A 386 -16.34 -12.22 -2.18
C PRO A 386 -14.90 -11.79 -1.91
N PHE A 387 -14.39 -10.76 -2.61
CA PHE A 387 -13.00 -10.30 -2.54
C PHE A 387 -12.01 -11.48 -2.68
N THR A 388 -12.19 -12.29 -3.73
CA THR A 388 -11.36 -13.48 -3.97
C THR A 388 -9.96 -13.08 -4.41
N ALA A 389 -8.94 -13.57 -3.71
CA ALA A 389 -7.55 -13.56 -4.15
C ALA A 389 -7.06 -14.99 -4.41
N ILE A 390 -6.16 -15.17 -5.38
CA ILE A 390 -5.65 -16.48 -5.82
C ILE A 390 -4.11 -16.53 -5.72
N THR A 391 -3.56 -17.68 -5.35
CA THR A 391 -2.10 -17.87 -5.27
C THR A 391 -1.48 -18.08 -6.64
N CYS A 392 -0.32 -17.46 -6.86
CA CYS A 392 0.42 -17.48 -8.12
C CYS A 392 1.92 -17.25 -7.85
N GLU A 393 2.82 -17.58 -8.78
CA GLU A 393 4.26 -17.29 -8.59
C GLU A 393 4.56 -15.80 -8.78
N SER A 394 3.78 -15.10 -9.61
CA SER A 394 3.88 -13.65 -9.78
C SER A 394 2.56 -13.00 -10.19
N TYR A 395 2.48 -11.67 -10.09
CA TYR A 395 1.32 -10.91 -10.55
C TYR A 395 1.17 -10.95 -12.08
N GLU A 396 2.28 -11.04 -12.82
CA GLU A 396 2.32 -11.12 -14.28
C GLU A 396 1.73 -12.45 -14.79
N GLN A 397 2.06 -13.58 -14.15
CA GLN A 397 1.43 -14.88 -14.45
C GLN A 397 -0.08 -14.87 -14.15
N PHE A 398 -0.48 -14.24 -13.03
CA PHE A 398 -1.90 -14.03 -12.72
C PHE A 398 -2.60 -13.17 -13.77
N LEU A 399 -1.94 -12.11 -14.28
CA LEU A 399 -2.48 -11.29 -15.38
C LEU A 399 -2.52 -12.03 -16.72
N ALA A 400 -1.53 -12.85 -17.06
CA ALA A 400 -1.59 -13.76 -18.21
C ALA A 400 -2.75 -14.77 -18.08
N GLY A 401 -3.11 -15.07 -16.84
CA GLY A 401 -4.20 -15.95 -16.46
C GLY A 401 -3.77 -17.39 -16.22
N ASP A 402 -2.48 -17.65 -16.02
CA ASP A 402 -1.97 -18.99 -15.71
C ASP A 402 -2.63 -19.50 -14.42
N CYS A 403 -2.66 -18.64 -13.39
CA CYS A 403 -3.31 -18.87 -12.11
C CYS A 403 -4.77 -18.37 -12.11
N PHE A 404 -5.75 -19.23 -12.45
CA PHE A 404 -7.17 -18.80 -12.51
C PHE A 404 -8.23 -19.80 -12.01
N ASP A 405 -7.91 -21.08 -11.82
CA ASP A 405 -8.88 -22.08 -11.37
C ASP A 405 -8.62 -22.45 -9.90
N CYS A 406 -9.48 -21.93 -9.00
CA CYS A 406 -9.39 -22.21 -7.56
C CYS A 406 -9.46 -23.71 -7.26
N ASP A 407 -8.55 -24.17 -6.40
CA ASP A 407 -8.44 -25.55 -5.91
C ASP A 407 -7.93 -26.54 -6.98
N GLN A 408 -7.27 -26.05 -8.04
CA GLN A 408 -6.68 -26.81 -9.14
C GLN A 408 -5.21 -26.42 -9.35
N ASP A 409 -4.39 -27.36 -9.86
CA ASP A 409 -2.97 -27.19 -10.21
C ASP A 409 -2.05 -26.57 -9.14
N GLY A 410 -2.49 -26.57 -7.88
CA GLY A 410 -1.79 -25.96 -6.73
C GLY A 410 -2.26 -24.56 -6.36
N HIS A 411 -3.16 -23.95 -7.15
CA HIS A 411 -3.71 -22.62 -6.90
C HIS A 411 -4.82 -22.66 -5.85
N MET A 412 -4.66 -21.84 -4.79
CA MET A 412 -5.59 -21.73 -3.68
C MET A 412 -6.28 -20.37 -3.70
N CYS A 413 -7.54 -20.33 -3.27
CA CYS A 413 -8.33 -19.10 -3.26
C CYS A 413 -8.75 -18.70 -1.85
N PHE A 414 -8.45 -17.46 -1.48
CA PHE A 414 -8.72 -16.90 -0.16
C PHE A 414 -9.68 -15.71 -0.27
N GLN A 415 -10.45 -15.47 0.79
CA GLN A 415 -11.23 -14.24 0.93
C GLN A 415 -10.31 -13.17 1.50
N PHE A 416 -10.16 -12.04 0.81
CA PHE A 416 -9.32 -10.95 1.28
C PHE A 416 -9.91 -10.23 2.50
N GLY A 417 -9.02 -9.73 3.38
CA GLY A 417 -9.35 -8.80 4.45
C GLY A 417 -10.00 -9.43 5.68
N PHE A 418 -11.10 -8.85 6.16
CA PHE A 418 -11.69 -9.17 7.47
C PHE A 418 -12.00 -10.67 7.64
N ASN A 419 -12.44 -11.33 6.56
CA ASN A 419 -12.81 -12.75 6.55
C ASN A 419 -11.66 -13.73 6.23
N SER A 420 -10.42 -13.26 6.00
CA SER A 420 -9.29 -14.07 5.52
C SER A 420 -8.99 -15.30 6.38
N GLN A 421 -9.00 -15.14 7.71
CA GLN A 421 -8.82 -16.21 8.69
C GLN A 421 -9.85 -17.34 8.50
N SER A 422 -11.05 -17.04 8.00
CA SER A 422 -12.10 -18.05 7.76
C SER A 422 -11.88 -18.86 6.48
N SER A 423 -11.20 -18.32 5.47
CA SER A 423 -10.68 -19.10 4.33
C SER A 423 -9.42 -19.88 4.72
N TYR A 424 -8.49 -19.24 5.42
CA TYR A 424 -7.23 -19.86 5.85
C TYR A 424 -7.46 -21.10 6.74
N ARG A 425 -8.35 -21.00 7.74
CA ARG A 425 -8.72 -22.16 8.57
C ARG A 425 -9.32 -23.32 7.77
N LYS A 426 -10.16 -23.06 6.74
CA LYS A 426 -10.70 -24.12 5.88
C LYS A 426 -9.60 -24.86 5.11
N MET A 427 -8.57 -24.16 4.64
CA MET A 427 -7.42 -24.76 3.94
C MET A 427 -6.53 -25.57 4.91
N LEU A 428 -6.37 -25.12 6.17
CA LEU A 428 -5.75 -25.93 7.23
C LEU A 428 -6.55 -27.20 7.53
N ASP A 429 -7.86 -27.07 7.75
CA ASP A 429 -8.77 -28.19 8.08
C ASP A 429 -8.82 -29.23 6.95
N ALA A 430 -8.77 -28.77 5.69
CA ALA A 430 -8.68 -29.60 4.50
C ALA A 430 -7.27 -30.21 4.27
N LYS A 431 -6.27 -29.83 5.07
CA LYS A 431 -4.85 -30.23 4.95
C LYS A 431 -4.22 -29.85 3.61
N GLN A 432 -4.68 -28.75 3.00
CA GLN A 432 -4.13 -28.20 1.76
C GLN A 432 -2.92 -27.30 2.00
N LEU A 433 -2.70 -26.85 3.24
CA LEU A 433 -1.54 -26.05 3.65
C LEU A 433 -0.47 -26.88 4.34
N ILE A 434 0.79 -26.60 4.00
CA ILE A 434 1.96 -27.07 4.74
C ILE A 434 2.30 -26.02 5.81
N GLY A 435 2.58 -26.46 7.04
CA GLY A 435 2.92 -25.56 8.14
C GLY A 435 4.17 -24.73 7.87
N ASN A 436 4.14 -23.45 8.24
CA ASN A 436 5.17 -22.44 7.98
C ASN A 436 5.39 -22.06 6.50
N GLN A 437 4.45 -22.33 5.61
CA GLN A 437 4.46 -21.75 4.26
C GLN A 437 3.90 -20.31 4.28
N GLU A 438 4.69 -19.35 3.81
CA GLU A 438 4.25 -18.00 3.41
C GLU A 438 3.40 -18.11 2.13
N ILE A 439 2.27 -17.39 2.06
CA ILE A 439 1.29 -17.56 0.98
C ILE A 439 0.99 -16.21 0.33
N GLN A 440 1.54 -15.99 -0.87
CA GLN A 440 1.25 -14.78 -1.65
C GLN A 440 -0.02 -14.96 -2.49
N ALA A 441 -0.95 -14.00 -2.41
CA ALA A 441 -2.24 -14.06 -3.11
C ALA A 441 -2.58 -12.74 -3.85
N PHE A 442 -2.92 -12.85 -5.12
CA PHE A 442 -3.14 -11.73 -6.05
C PHE A 442 -4.61 -11.55 -6.41
N PHE A 443 -4.99 -10.29 -6.67
CA PHE A 443 -6.29 -9.88 -7.21
C PHE A 443 -6.23 -8.43 -7.72
N ILE A 444 -7.25 -7.99 -8.46
CA ILE A 444 -7.38 -6.65 -9.03
C ILE A 444 -8.54 -5.91 -8.35
N THR A 445 -8.43 -4.59 -8.17
CA THR A 445 -9.47 -3.75 -7.58
C THR A 445 -9.79 -2.53 -8.45
N GLY A 446 -10.98 -1.96 -8.28
CA GLY A 446 -11.34 -0.68 -8.88
C GLY A 446 -10.56 0.51 -8.33
N ALA A 447 -10.72 1.67 -8.97
CA ALA A 447 -10.11 2.93 -8.56
C ALA A 447 -10.87 3.70 -7.45
N GLY A 448 -12.10 3.29 -7.12
CA GLY A 448 -12.97 3.95 -6.14
C GLY A 448 -14.03 2.99 -5.59
N GLU A 449 -14.64 3.33 -4.44
CA GLU A 449 -15.67 2.51 -3.78
C GLU A 449 -16.91 2.30 -4.70
N PRO A 450 -17.43 1.06 -4.85
CA PRO A 450 -16.88 -0.19 -4.34
C PRO A 450 -15.61 -0.60 -5.10
N TYR A 451 -14.52 -0.83 -4.36
CA TYR A 451 -13.24 -1.29 -4.88
C TYR A 451 -13.29 -2.75 -5.33
N CYS A 452 -14.16 -3.58 -4.76
CA CYS A 452 -14.25 -4.99 -5.14
C CYS A 452 -14.61 -5.15 -6.63
N ARG A 453 -14.00 -6.14 -7.28
CA ARG A 453 -14.25 -6.50 -8.68
C ARG A 453 -14.53 -8.00 -8.77
N THR A 454 -15.09 -8.41 -9.91
CA THR A 454 -15.21 -9.81 -10.33
C THR A 454 -14.18 -10.04 -11.43
N HIS A 455 -13.43 -11.12 -11.34
CA HIS A 455 -12.34 -11.45 -12.24
C HIS A 455 -12.82 -12.32 -13.38
N TYR A 456 -12.26 -12.06 -14.57
CA TYR A 456 -12.60 -12.73 -15.80
C TYR A 456 -11.33 -13.02 -16.62
N LYS A 457 -10.97 -14.31 -16.77
CA LYS A 457 -9.95 -14.75 -17.72
C LYS A 457 -10.58 -14.83 -19.10
N VAL A 458 -10.05 -14.04 -20.02
CA VAL A 458 -10.54 -13.90 -21.39
C VAL A 458 -9.47 -14.40 -22.34
N LEU A 459 -9.80 -15.42 -23.14
CA LEU A 459 -8.97 -15.87 -24.26
C LEU A 459 -9.66 -15.48 -25.57
N ILE A 460 -8.98 -14.72 -26.42
CA ILE A 460 -9.41 -14.33 -27.76
C ILE A 460 -8.62 -15.17 -28.78
N LYS A 461 -9.31 -15.97 -29.60
CA LYS A 461 -8.74 -16.62 -30.78
C LYS A 461 -9.02 -15.76 -32.00
N VAL A 462 -7.96 -15.22 -32.62
CA VAL A 462 -8.07 -14.51 -33.90
C VAL A 462 -8.27 -15.54 -35.01
N SER A 463 -9.17 -15.24 -35.95
CA SER A 463 -9.50 -16.13 -37.07
C SER A 463 -8.30 -16.38 -37.97
N ASP A 464 -8.18 -17.59 -38.50
CA ASP A 464 -7.26 -18.01 -39.57
C ASP A 464 -7.97 -18.21 -40.92
N THR A 465 -9.23 -17.79 -41.04
CA THR A 465 -9.96 -17.77 -42.32
C THR A 465 -9.26 -16.89 -43.37
N GLU A 466 -9.50 -17.19 -44.65
CA GLU A 466 -8.87 -16.52 -45.79
C GLU A 466 -9.03 -14.98 -45.73
N GLU A 467 -10.21 -14.47 -45.33
CA GLU A 467 -10.42 -13.03 -45.19
C GLU A 467 -9.58 -12.39 -44.07
N SER A 468 -9.32 -13.15 -42.99
CA SER A 468 -8.48 -12.72 -41.87
C SER A 468 -7.01 -12.67 -42.29
N VAL A 469 -6.53 -13.74 -42.95
CA VAL A 469 -5.15 -13.84 -43.45
C VAL A 469 -4.86 -12.80 -44.53
N ILE A 470 -5.81 -12.50 -45.41
CA ILE A 470 -5.69 -11.46 -46.45
C ILE A 470 -5.70 -10.04 -45.85
N HIS A 471 -6.45 -9.79 -44.77
CA HIS A 471 -6.47 -8.47 -44.11
C HIS A 471 -5.21 -8.22 -43.26
N GLY A 472 -4.60 -9.29 -42.75
CA GLY A 472 -3.40 -9.28 -41.92
C GLY A 472 -3.67 -8.84 -40.48
N GLY A 473 -2.64 -8.90 -39.64
CA GLY A 473 -2.73 -8.50 -38.24
C GLY A 473 -2.96 -7.00 -38.03
N GLU A 474 -3.59 -6.63 -36.92
CA GLU A 474 -3.95 -5.23 -36.59
C GLU A 474 -3.39 -4.80 -35.24
N ILE A 475 -3.05 -3.50 -35.14
CA ILE A 475 -2.51 -2.88 -33.92
C ILE A 475 -3.60 -2.02 -33.28
N GLY A 476 -3.91 -2.24 -32.01
CA GLY A 476 -4.95 -1.49 -31.30
C GLY A 476 -5.31 -2.09 -29.96
N ARG A 477 -6.50 -1.74 -29.44
CA ARG A 477 -7.02 -2.23 -28.15
C ARG A 477 -8.42 -2.79 -28.29
N PHE A 478 -8.60 -4.05 -27.92
CA PHE A 478 -9.94 -4.57 -27.66
C PHE A 478 -10.51 -3.95 -26.39
N HIS A 479 -11.77 -3.54 -26.46
CA HIS A 479 -12.57 -3.20 -25.30
C HIS A 479 -13.80 -4.10 -25.24
N MET A 480 -14.25 -4.45 -24.05
CA MET A 480 -15.40 -5.33 -23.88
C MET A 480 -16.28 -4.98 -22.68
N SER A 481 -17.58 -5.24 -22.85
CA SER A 481 -18.58 -5.16 -21.77
C SER A 481 -19.21 -6.54 -21.61
N ILE A 482 -19.03 -7.14 -20.44
CA ILE A 482 -19.55 -8.47 -20.09
C ILE A 482 -20.99 -8.30 -19.61
N TYR A 483 -21.90 -9.19 -20.02
CA TYR A 483 -23.31 -9.16 -19.59
C TYR A 483 -23.71 -10.42 -18.82
N GLY A 484 -24.41 -10.18 -17.72
CA GLY A 484 -24.97 -11.17 -16.80
C GLY A 484 -26.25 -11.85 -17.28
N SER A 485 -26.73 -12.78 -16.46
CA SER A 485 -27.94 -13.55 -16.76
C SER A 485 -29.26 -12.80 -16.50
N LYS A 486 -29.27 -11.63 -15.83
CA LYS A 486 -30.49 -10.82 -15.58
C LYS A 486 -30.41 -9.41 -16.19
N GLY A 487 -29.42 -9.15 -17.05
CA GLY A 487 -29.20 -7.85 -17.70
C GLY A 487 -28.20 -6.93 -16.98
N GLU A 488 -27.59 -7.37 -15.89
CA GLU A 488 -26.41 -6.73 -15.31
C GLU A 488 -25.27 -6.65 -16.35
N HIS A 489 -24.43 -5.63 -16.29
CA HIS A 489 -23.27 -5.48 -17.19
C HIS A 489 -22.06 -4.88 -16.48
N SER A 490 -20.87 -5.22 -16.97
CA SER A 490 -19.62 -4.65 -16.48
C SER A 490 -19.45 -3.21 -16.94
N ASP A 491 -18.55 -2.48 -16.27
CA ASP A 491 -17.80 -1.39 -16.88
C ASP A 491 -17.08 -1.85 -18.17
N LYS A 492 -16.76 -0.90 -19.06
CA LYS A 492 -16.10 -1.19 -20.34
C LYS A 492 -14.61 -1.47 -20.10
N LEU A 493 -14.26 -2.75 -20.07
CA LEU A 493 -12.92 -3.24 -19.77
C LEU A 493 -12.03 -3.15 -21.01
N ALA A 494 -10.83 -2.58 -20.88
CA ALA A 494 -9.80 -2.74 -21.91
C ALA A 494 -9.14 -4.11 -21.76
N PHE A 495 -8.87 -4.80 -22.87
CA PHE A 495 -8.13 -6.07 -22.86
C PHE A 495 -6.62 -5.87 -22.64
N SER A 496 -6.11 -4.70 -23.01
CA SER A 496 -4.71 -4.29 -22.86
C SER A 496 -4.65 -2.80 -22.51
N GLU A 497 -3.66 -2.41 -21.70
CA GLU A 497 -3.45 -1.00 -21.35
C GLU A 497 -2.92 -0.22 -22.57
N ASP A 498 -1.86 -0.75 -23.18
CA ASP A 498 -1.28 -0.28 -24.44
C ASP A 498 -1.92 -0.95 -25.66
N ALA A 499 -1.62 -0.42 -26.85
CA ALA A 499 -2.02 -0.99 -28.12
C ALA A 499 -1.08 -2.14 -28.54
N GLU A 500 -1.66 -3.32 -28.77
CA GLU A 500 -0.93 -4.56 -29.07
C GLU A 500 -1.23 -5.04 -30.50
N LEU A 501 -0.38 -5.91 -31.05
CA LEU A 501 -0.55 -6.53 -32.37
C LEU A 501 -1.31 -7.86 -32.25
N TYR A 502 -2.42 -7.99 -32.98
CA TYR A 502 -3.25 -9.18 -33.03
C TYR A 502 -3.17 -9.82 -34.41
N GLU A 503 -2.55 -11.00 -34.50
CA GLU A 503 -2.26 -11.69 -35.77
C GLU A 503 -3.26 -12.83 -36.05
N PRO A 504 -3.60 -13.09 -37.34
CA PRO A 504 -4.46 -14.20 -37.73
C PRO A 504 -4.02 -15.55 -37.14
N GLY A 505 -4.99 -16.33 -36.66
CA GLY A 505 -4.77 -17.65 -36.07
C GLY A 505 -4.22 -17.67 -34.65
N GLN A 506 -3.75 -16.55 -34.08
CA GLN A 506 -3.14 -16.52 -32.75
C GLN A 506 -4.14 -16.45 -31.59
N ASN A 507 -3.69 -16.88 -30.40
CA ASN A 507 -4.44 -16.83 -29.14
C ASN A 507 -3.86 -15.75 -28.21
N TYR A 508 -4.74 -14.92 -27.65
CA TYR A 508 -4.38 -13.88 -26.67
C TYR A 508 -5.19 -14.10 -25.40
N THR A 509 -4.52 -14.24 -24.25
CA THR A 509 -5.18 -14.44 -22.95
C THR A 509 -4.84 -13.31 -21.98
N ARG A 510 -5.82 -12.85 -21.19
CA ARG A 510 -5.58 -11.98 -20.03
C ARG A 510 -6.66 -12.12 -18.96
N VAL A 511 -6.32 -11.85 -17.71
CA VAL A 511 -7.28 -11.62 -16.63
C VAL A 511 -7.65 -10.15 -16.58
N LEU A 512 -8.94 -9.89 -16.71
CA LEU A 512 -9.56 -8.58 -16.55
C LEU A 512 -10.42 -8.57 -15.28
N ALA A 513 -10.70 -7.41 -14.71
CA ALA A 513 -11.55 -7.29 -13.54
C ALA A 513 -12.56 -6.15 -13.70
N GLY A 514 -13.85 -6.46 -13.55
CA GLY A 514 -14.96 -5.54 -13.78
C GLY A 514 -16.00 -5.56 -12.66
N THR A 515 -17.01 -4.70 -12.74
CA THR A 515 -18.17 -4.79 -11.86
C THR A 515 -18.88 -6.15 -12.03
N SER A 516 -19.52 -6.61 -10.97
CA SER A 516 -20.03 -7.99 -10.90
C SER A 516 -21.35 -8.15 -11.67
N VAL A 517 -21.41 -9.14 -12.57
CA VAL A 517 -22.58 -9.41 -13.41
C VAL A 517 -23.31 -10.72 -13.07
N GLY A 518 -22.92 -11.40 -11.99
CA GLY A 518 -23.33 -12.79 -11.79
C GLY A 518 -22.71 -13.72 -12.83
N LYS A 519 -23.38 -14.84 -13.15
CA LYS A 519 -22.93 -15.76 -14.20
C LYS A 519 -23.05 -15.10 -15.59
N PRO A 520 -21.94 -14.92 -16.33
CA PRO A 520 -21.92 -14.23 -17.62
C PRO A 520 -22.64 -15.03 -18.72
N ARG A 521 -23.09 -14.34 -19.77
CA ARG A 521 -23.88 -14.93 -20.88
C ARG A 521 -23.54 -14.46 -22.28
N LYS A 522 -23.16 -13.19 -22.44
CA LYS A 522 -22.77 -12.58 -23.71
C LYS A 522 -21.73 -11.49 -23.47
N LEU A 523 -21.00 -11.16 -24.52
CA LEU A 523 -19.97 -10.12 -24.51
C LEU A 523 -20.26 -9.14 -25.65
N ALA A 524 -20.19 -7.85 -25.37
CA ALA A 524 -20.01 -6.83 -26.41
C ALA A 524 -18.52 -6.56 -26.53
N VAL A 525 -17.98 -6.53 -27.75
CA VAL A 525 -16.57 -6.22 -28.02
C VAL A 525 -16.48 -5.13 -29.07
N SER A 526 -15.78 -4.04 -28.78
CA SER A 526 -15.41 -3.03 -29.76
C SER A 526 -13.89 -2.92 -29.89
N TRP A 527 -13.44 -2.53 -31.08
CA TRP A 527 -12.04 -2.22 -31.35
C TRP A 527 -11.80 -0.72 -31.18
N GLU A 528 -10.67 -0.35 -30.58
CA GLU A 528 -10.13 1.01 -30.63
C GLU A 528 -8.81 0.99 -31.40
N TYR A 529 -8.69 1.88 -32.39
CA TYR A 529 -7.50 2.04 -33.21
C TYR A 529 -6.76 3.35 -32.88
N ASN A 530 -5.47 3.27 -32.57
CA ASN A 530 -4.64 4.43 -32.22
C ASN A 530 -3.53 4.64 -33.26
N THR A 531 -3.60 5.71 -34.03
CA THR A 531 -2.61 6.08 -35.05
C THR A 531 -1.39 6.76 -34.43
N SER A 532 -0.21 6.15 -34.56
CA SER A 532 1.06 6.77 -34.15
C SER A 532 1.77 7.41 -35.33
N PHE A 533 1.99 8.72 -35.28
CA PHE A 533 2.79 9.46 -36.26
C PHE A 533 4.28 9.03 -36.32
N LEU A 534 4.72 8.14 -35.43
CA LEU A 534 6.09 7.60 -35.41
C LEU A 534 6.16 6.10 -35.78
N ASN A 535 5.02 5.42 -35.98
CA ASN A 535 4.99 4.03 -36.41
C ASN A 535 4.20 3.89 -37.74
N PRO A 536 4.89 3.78 -38.90
CA PRO A 536 4.25 3.63 -40.21
C PRO A 536 3.34 2.41 -40.34
N LEU A 537 3.51 1.36 -39.53
CA LEU A 537 2.61 0.19 -39.51
C LEU A 537 1.21 0.55 -39.00
N THR A 538 1.05 1.68 -38.29
CA THR A 538 -0.23 2.23 -37.83
C THR A 538 -0.86 3.22 -38.82
N TRP A 539 -0.38 3.28 -40.06
CA TRP A 539 -0.90 4.20 -41.09
C TRP A 539 -1.80 3.46 -42.09
N ARG A 540 -2.92 2.89 -41.60
CA ARG A 540 -3.98 2.28 -42.44
C ARG A 540 -4.77 3.37 -43.22
N ILE A 541 -4.10 4.02 -44.18
CA ILE A 541 -4.62 5.20 -44.92
C ILE A 541 -5.83 4.88 -45.82
N LEU A 542 -5.96 3.63 -46.29
CA LEU A 542 -6.99 3.22 -47.27
C LEU A 542 -7.98 2.15 -46.75
N ASN A 543 -7.67 1.48 -45.63
CA ASN A 543 -8.46 0.37 -45.10
C ASN A 543 -8.98 0.71 -43.70
N SER A 544 -10.28 0.49 -43.44
CA SER A 544 -10.82 0.55 -42.07
C SER A 544 -10.20 -0.57 -41.22
N PRO A 545 -9.81 -0.29 -39.95
CA PRO A 545 -9.34 -1.34 -39.04
C PRO A 545 -10.43 -2.37 -38.73
N ARG A 546 -10.09 -3.66 -38.85
CA ARG A 546 -11.01 -4.80 -38.66
C ARG A 546 -10.25 -6.00 -38.08
N VAL A 547 -10.82 -6.68 -37.09
CA VAL A 547 -10.25 -7.94 -36.58
C VAL A 547 -11.30 -9.04 -36.64
N TYR A 548 -10.96 -10.13 -37.32
CA TYR A 548 -11.78 -11.34 -37.39
C TYR A 548 -11.45 -12.22 -36.17
N ILE A 549 -12.43 -12.45 -35.30
CA ILE A 549 -12.30 -13.33 -34.13
C ILE A 549 -13.06 -14.63 -34.43
N GLU A 550 -12.47 -15.79 -34.19
CA GLU A 550 -13.16 -17.08 -34.32
C GLU A 550 -14.10 -17.31 -33.11
N TYR A 551 -13.54 -17.17 -31.91
CA TYR A 551 -14.26 -17.24 -30.65
C TYR A 551 -13.52 -16.54 -29.52
N ILE A 552 -14.25 -16.34 -28.42
CA ILE A 552 -13.74 -15.88 -27.14
C ILE A 552 -14.13 -16.92 -26.09
N ILE A 553 -13.18 -17.39 -25.28
CA ILE A 553 -13.48 -18.14 -24.05
C ILE A 553 -13.48 -17.14 -22.90
N LEU A 554 -14.60 -17.06 -22.20
CA LEU A 554 -14.79 -16.23 -21.02
C LEU A 554 -14.94 -17.12 -19.79
N GLN A 555 -14.05 -16.95 -18.83
CA GLN A 555 -14.07 -17.62 -17.53
C GLN A 555 -14.36 -16.59 -16.43
N SER A 556 -14.91 -17.00 -15.29
CA SER A 556 -15.08 -16.14 -14.10
C SER A 556 -14.72 -16.90 -12.84
N LEU A 557 -13.83 -16.29 -12.04
CA LEU A 557 -13.23 -16.86 -10.83
C LEU A 557 -14.29 -17.05 -9.73
N GLU A 558 -14.98 -15.97 -9.38
CA GLU A 558 -15.96 -15.91 -8.29
C GLU A 558 -17.19 -16.78 -8.53
N TYR A 559 -17.54 -17.01 -9.80
CA TYR A 559 -18.72 -17.77 -10.20
C TYR A 559 -18.42 -19.19 -10.69
N LYS A 560 -17.14 -19.60 -10.66
CA LYS A 560 -16.59 -20.87 -11.19
C LYS A 560 -17.31 -21.30 -12.48
N SER A 561 -17.21 -20.47 -13.53
CA SER A 561 -17.95 -20.66 -14.79
C SER A 561 -17.12 -20.31 -16.03
N LYS A 562 -17.17 -21.18 -17.05
CA LYS A 562 -16.41 -21.12 -18.30
C LYS A 562 -17.37 -21.25 -19.49
N ILE A 563 -17.33 -20.31 -20.45
CA ILE A 563 -18.20 -20.32 -21.64
C ILE A 563 -17.43 -19.92 -22.90
N ARG A 564 -17.73 -20.57 -24.04
CA ARG A 564 -17.28 -20.15 -25.39
C ARG A 564 -18.35 -19.26 -26.01
N LEU A 565 -17.94 -18.12 -26.56
CA LEU A 565 -18.78 -17.11 -27.20
C LEU A 565 -18.24 -16.83 -28.60
N CYS A 566 -19.10 -16.74 -29.60
CA CYS A 566 -18.68 -16.54 -31.00
C CYS A 566 -19.41 -15.32 -31.61
N PRO A 567 -18.82 -14.61 -32.58
CA PRO A 567 -19.46 -13.45 -33.19
C PRO A 567 -20.61 -13.85 -34.09
N SER A 568 -21.41 -12.88 -34.54
CA SER A 568 -22.35 -13.10 -35.65
C SER A 568 -21.58 -13.57 -36.89
N TYR A 569 -22.15 -14.51 -37.65
CA TYR A 569 -21.47 -15.18 -38.76
C TYR A 569 -20.86 -14.19 -39.78
N ASN A 570 -19.56 -14.37 -40.05
CA ASN A 570 -18.71 -13.54 -40.92
C ASN A 570 -18.75 -12.01 -40.65
N MET A 571 -18.99 -11.60 -39.39
CA MET A 571 -18.87 -10.20 -38.95
C MET A 571 -17.55 -9.97 -38.19
N PRO A 572 -16.59 -9.20 -38.73
CA PRO A 572 -15.41 -8.79 -37.99
C PRO A 572 -15.75 -7.75 -36.91
N VAL A 573 -14.92 -7.67 -35.86
CA VAL A 573 -14.94 -6.53 -34.93
C VAL A 573 -14.41 -5.31 -35.66
N THR A 574 -15.07 -4.15 -35.48
CA THR A 574 -14.73 -2.91 -36.19
C THR A 574 -14.58 -1.72 -35.23
N ASN A 575 -13.88 -0.68 -35.67
CA ASN A 575 -13.53 0.47 -34.84
C ASN A 575 -14.78 1.17 -34.28
N ASN A 576 -14.84 1.32 -32.95
CA ASN A 576 -15.93 1.99 -32.21
C ASN A 576 -17.36 1.44 -32.41
N VAL A 577 -17.53 0.19 -32.90
CA VAL A 577 -18.85 -0.47 -33.01
C VAL A 577 -18.85 -1.77 -32.19
N ASP A 578 -19.76 -1.87 -31.23
CA ASP A 578 -19.89 -3.05 -30.36
C ASP A 578 -20.44 -4.25 -31.13
N SER A 579 -19.57 -5.25 -31.27
CA SER A 579 -19.84 -6.54 -31.91
C SER A 579 -20.25 -7.56 -30.86
N TRP A 580 -21.35 -8.28 -31.08
CA TRP A 580 -21.96 -9.14 -30.05
C TRP A 580 -21.53 -10.60 -30.18
N PHE A 581 -20.94 -11.12 -29.12
CA PHE A 581 -20.50 -12.52 -29.00
C PHE A 581 -21.45 -13.28 -28.06
N THR A 582 -21.97 -14.42 -28.52
CA THR A 582 -22.93 -15.24 -27.77
C THR A 582 -22.64 -16.74 -27.91
N MET A 583 -23.14 -17.54 -26.97
CA MET A 583 -23.12 -19.02 -27.07
C MET A 583 -23.96 -19.53 -28.27
N ALA A 584 -25.05 -18.83 -28.61
CA ALA A 584 -25.95 -19.25 -29.69
C ALA A 584 -25.29 -19.15 -31.08
N ASN A 585 -24.44 -18.14 -31.27
CA ASN A 585 -23.68 -17.92 -32.50
C ASN A 585 -22.66 -19.03 -32.79
N CYS A 586 -22.14 -19.71 -31.75
CA CYS A 586 -21.15 -20.77 -31.94
C CYS A 586 -21.67 -21.98 -32.73
N ARG A 587 -22.99 -22.09 -32.94
CA ARG A 587 -23.59 -23.10 -33.84
C ARG A 587 -23.17 -22.97 -35.31
N TYR A 588 -22.64 -21.81 -35.72
CA TYR A 588 -22.19 -21.55 -37.09
C TYR A 588 -20.68 -21.70 -37.27
N TYR A 589 -19.93 -22.02 -36.21
CA TYR A 589 -18.48 -22.21 -36.23
C TYR A 589 -18.18 -23.69 -35.97
N PRO A 590 -17.64 -24.45 -36.94
CA PRO A 590 -17.43 -25.89 -36.79
C PRO A 590 -16.37 -26.17 -35.71
N VAL A 591 -16.70 -27.05 -34.78
CA VAL A 591 -15.84 -27.39 -33.63
C VAL A 591 -15.11 -28.71 -33.91
N PRO A 592 -13.76 -28.74 -33.90
CA PRO A 592 -13.02 -29.98 -33.71
C PRO A 592 -13.39 -30.56 -32.34
N LEU A 593 -13.95 -31.77 -32.32
CA LEU A 593 -14.50 -32.39 -31.11
C LEU A 593 -13.40 -32.77 -30.11
N GLU A 594 -13.09 -31.84 -29.20
CA GLU A 594 -12.53 -32.18 -27.89
C GLU A 594 -13.61 -31.98 -26.80
N THR A 595 -13.68 -32.99 -25.92
CA THR A 595 -14.84 -33.34 -25.10
C THR A 595 -15.27 -32.28 -24.09
N GLU A 596 -16.59 -32.22 -23.84
CA GLU A 596 -17.13 -31.67 -22.60
C GLU A 596 -16.52 -32.43 -21.41
N LEU A 597 -15.83 -31.71 -20.51
CA LEU A 597 -15.60 -32.16 -19.14
C LEU A 597 -16.75 -31.63 -18.28
N SER A 598 -17.51 -32.56 -17.70
CA SER A 598 -18.76 -32.35 -16.95
C SER A 598 -18.55 -32.00 -15.48
#